data_AF-A0A0W1B4H9-F1
#
_entry.id   AF-A0A0W1B4H9-F1
#
_cell.length_a   1.000
_cell.length_b   1.000
_cell.length_c   1.000
_cell.angle_alpha   90.00
_cell.angle_beta   90.00
_cell.angle_gamma   90.00
#
_symmetry.space_group_name_H-M   'P 1'
#
loop_
_entity.id
_entity.type
_entity.pdbx_description
1 polymer ?
#
loop_
_entity_poly.entity_id
_entity_poly.type
_entity_poly.pdbx_seq_one_letter_code
_entity_poly.pdbx_strand_id
1 'polypeptide(L)' 'MNDLVQMRGTFEPPVLQGERMIIEGRLPLATSLDYPVTLSSYTKGRSTFTSFFAGYEECPPDVSAERTRRGG' A
#
# COMPACT_ATOMS: atom_id res chain seq x y z
N MET A 1 5.98 -13.19 -1.27
CA MET A 1 5.99 -11.80 -0.80
C MET A 1 6.82 -10.93 -1.74
N ASN A 2 6.47 -10.96 -3.03
CA ASN A 2 7.07 -10.07 -4.04
C ASN A 2 6.24 -8.78 -4.16
N ASP A 3 4.97 -8.86 -3.78
CA ASP A 3 4.00 -7.77 -3.73
C ASP A 3 4.50 -6.55 -2.95
N LEU A 4 5.11 -6.73 -1.78
CA LEU A 4 5.69 -5.59 -1.02
C LEU A 4 6.83 -4.89 -1.75
N VAL A 5 7.58 -5.62 -2.59
CA VAL A 5 8.65 -5.05 -3.42
C VAL A 5 8.06 -4.34 -4.64
N GLN A 6 6.92 -4.82 -5.15
CA GLN A 6 6.18 -4.17 -6.23
C GLN A 6 5.44 -2.92 -5.74
N MET A 7 5.02 -2.91 -4.48
CA MET A 7 4.51 -1.73 -3.81
C MET A 7 5.67 -0.78 -3.62
N ARG A 8 5.57 0.41 -4.23
CA ARG A 8 6.59 1.48 -4.18
C ARG A 8 6.68 2.16 -2.81
N GLY A 9 6.48 1.38 -1.75
CA GLY A 9 6.54 1.80 -0.37
C GLY A 9 7.91 1.53 0.25
N THR A 10 8.13 2.17 1.39
CA THR A 10 9.27 1.92 2.26
C THR A 10 8.78 1.15 3.47
N PHE A 11 9.33 -0.04 3.69
CA PHE A 11 8.92 -0.91 4.79
C PHE A 11 10.08 -1.18 5.72
N GLU A 12 9.79 -1.25 7.01
CA GLU A 12 10.72 -1.75 7.99
C GLU A 12 10.92 -3.27 7.83
N PRO A 13 12.05 -3.82 8.30
CA PRO A 13 12.24 -5.26 8.37
C PRO A 13 11.06 -5.90 9.11
N PRO A 14 10.40 -6.92 8.52
CA PRO A 14 9.26 -7.54 9.16
C PRO A 14 9.62 -8.14 10.52
N VAL A 15 8.72 -8.00 11.48
CA VAL A 15 8.91 -8.49 12.85
C VAL A 15 7.95 -9.63 13.12
N LEU A 16 8.47 -10.72 13.69
CA LEU A 16 7.64 -11.84 14.15
C LEU A 16 7.14 -11.56 15.58
N GLN A 17 5.83 -11.56 15.77
CA GLN A 17 5.18 -11.46 17.07
C GLN A 17 4.29 -12.69 17.28
N GLY A 18 4.81 -13.70 17.99
CA GLY A 18 4.15 -14.99 18.14
C GLY A 18 3.97 -15.68 16.78
N GLU A 19 2.72 -15.97 16.42
CA GLU A 19 2.38 -16.58 15.13
C GLU A 19 2.07 -15.55 14.03
N ARG A 20 2.24 -14.25 14.31
CA ARG A 20 1.92 -13.17 13.37
C ARG A 20 3.20 -12.49 12.89
N MET A 21 3.22 -12.19 11.60
CA MET A 21 4.22 -11.34 10.99
C MET A 21 3.66 -9.92 10.90
N ILE A 22 4.37 -8.96 11.50
CA ILE A 22 4.01 -7.55 11.49
C ILE A 22 4.89 -6.83 10.47
N ILE A 23 4.25 -6.04 9.62
CA ILE A 23 4.89 -5.27 8.56
C ILE A 23 4.41 -3.84 8.71
N GLU A 24 5.35 -2.92 8.88
CA GLU A 24 5.09 -1.50 9.02
C GLU A 24 5.86 -0.73 7.96
N GLY A 25 5.28 0.36 7.47
CA GLY A 25 5.88 1.14 6.42
C GLY A 25 4.97 2.25 5.91
N ARG A 26 5.51 2.99 4.93
CA ARG A 26 4.80 4.02 4.17
C ARG A 26 4.62 3.51 2.75
N LEU A 27 3.49 3.84 2.12
CA LEU A 27 3.19 3.43 0.75
C LEU A 27 2.37 4.51 0.02
N PRO A 28 2.54 4.65 -1.31
CA PRO A 28 1.72 5.57 -2.08
C PRO A 28 0.27 5.08 -2.16
N LEU A 29 -0.67 5.85 -1.58
CA LEU A 29 -2.07 5.46 -1.52
C LEU A 29 -2.67 5.21 -2.91
N ALA A 30 -2.38 6.07 -3.88
CA ALA A 30 -2.97 6.03 -5.22
C ALA A 30 -2.75 4.68 -5.95
N THR A 31 -1.64 4.00 -5.69
CA THR A 31 -1.27 2.73 -6.34
C THR A 31 -1.55 1.50 -5.47
N SER A 32 -2.17 1.68 -4.29
CA SER A 32 -2.27 0.61 -3.30
C SER A 32 -3.65 0.47 -2.66
N LEU A 33 -4.67 1.15 -3.19
CA LEU A 33 -6.05 1.10 -2.71
C LEU A 33 -6.62 -0.34 -2.66
N ASP A 34 -6.25 -1.18 -3.62
CA ASP A 34 -6.77 -2.55 -3.72
C ASP A 34 -5.94 -3.59 -2.94
N TYR A 35 -4.79 -3.18 -2.39
CA TYR A 35 -3.89 -4.10 -1.70
C TYR A 35 -4.53 -4.85 -0.52
N PRO A 36 -5.41 -4.26 0.31
CA PRO A 36 -6.08 -5.00 1.39
C PRO A 36 -6.87 -6.21 0.88
N VAL A 37 -7.47 -6.11 -0.31
CA VAL A 37 -8.21 -7.20 -0.95
C VAL A 37 -7.25 -8.29 -1.40
N THR A 38 -6.15 -7.91 -2.07
CA THR A 38 -5.12 -8.86 -2.51
C THR A 38 -4.46 -9.60 -1.34
N LEU A 39 -4.12 -8.87 -0.27
CA LEU A 39 -3.52 -9.43 0.95
C LEU A 39 -4.48 -10.40 1.65
N SER A 40 -5.77 -10.05 1.71
CA SER A 40 -6.80 -10.94 2.25
C SER A 40 -6.90 -12.24 1.45
N SER A 41 -6.83 -12.16 0.12
CA SER A 41 -6.82 -13.35 -0.75
C SER A 41 -5.64 -14.28 -0.44
N TYR A 42 -4.42 -13.73 -0.30
CA TYR A 42 -3.21 -14.52 0.00
C TYR A 42 -3.25 -15.19 1.39
N THR A 43 -3.86 -14.52 2.36
CA THR A 43 -3.92 -14.99 3.75
C THR A 43 -5.21 -15.75 4.08
N LYS A 44 -6.03 -16.07 3.07
CA LYS A 44 -7.34 -16.71 3.25
C LYS A 44 -8.23 -15.95 4.25
N GLY A 45 -8.22 -14.63 4.16
CA GLY A 45 -9.00 -13.73 5.01
C GLY A 45 -8.45 -13.51 6.42
N ARG A 46 -7.22 -13.96 6.72
CA ARG A 46 -6.63 -13.84 8.07
C ARG A 46 -5.75 -12.62 8.27
N SER A 47 -5.50 -11.82 7.23
CA SER A 47 -4.76 -10.58 7.35
C SER A 47 -5.56 -9.47 8.00
N THR A 48 -4.87 -8.57 8.70
CA THR A 48 -5.38 -7.25 9.05
C THR A 48 -4.52 -6.21 8.35
N PHE A 49 -5.16 -5.19 7.77
CA PHE A 49 -4.48 -4.07 7.13
C PHE A 49 -5.04 -2.78 7.70
N THR A 50 -4.16 -1.84 8.06
CA THR A 50 -4.54 -0.52 8.54
C THR A 50 -3.58 0.49 7.94
N SER A 51 -4.10 1.63 7.53
CA SER A 51 -3.30 2.74 7.02
C SER A 51 -3.86 4.05 7.55
N PHE A 52 -2.98 5.03 7.67
CA PHE A 52 -3.30 6.38 8.10
C PHE A 52 -2.59 7.37 7.19
N PHE A 53 -3.09 8.60 7.13
CA PHE A 53 -2.46 9.64 6.35
C PHE A 53 -1.06 9.94 6.90
N ALA A 54 -0.04 9.87 6.03
CA ALA A 54 1.36 10.01 6.41
C ALA A 54 2.03 11.26 5.79
N GLY A 55 1.32 12.01 4.93
CA GLY A 55 1.82 13.19 4.23
C GLY A 55 1.68 13.10 2.71
N TYR A 56 2.21 14.11 2.05
CA TYR A 56 2.39 14.15 0.60
C TYR A 56 3.88 14.03 0.27
N GLU A 57 4.17 13.39 -0.86
CA GLU A 57 5.51 13.22 -1.40
C GLU A 57 5.47 13.52 -2.91
N GLU A 58 6.64 13.74 -3.51
CA GLU A 58 6.71 13.98 -4.95
C GLU A 58 6.14 12.81 -5.73
N CYS A 59 5.31 13.13 -6.71
CA CYS A 59 4.74 12.12 -7.58
C CYS A 59 5.85 11.52 -8.46
N PRO A 60 5.96 10.19 -8.57
CA PRO A 60 6.90 9.57 -9.48
C PRO A 60 6.65 10.03 -10.94
N PRO A 61 7.70 10.18 -11.76
CA PRO A 61 7.57 10.71 -13.12
C PRO A 61 6.73 9.83 -14.05
N ASP A 62 6.56 8.55 -13.71
CA ASP A 62 5.78 7.57 -14.46
C ASP A 62 4.33 7.44 -13.98
N VAL A 63 3.91 8.27 -13.01
CA VAL A 63 2.53 8.35 -12.52
C VAL A 63 1.89 9.64 -13.01
N SER A 64 0.86 9.52 -13.86
CA SER A 64 0.07 10.63 -14.36
C SER A 64 -1.37 10.52 -13.92
N ALA A 65 -1.94 11.61 -13.40
CA ALA A 65 -3.37 11.70 -13.07
C ALA A 65 -4.01 12.81 -13.92
N GLU A 66 -4.95 12.45 -14.79
CA GLU A 66 -5.73 13.41 -15.57
C GLU A 66 -7.15 13.52 -15.01
N ARG A 67 -7.64 14.75 -14.88
CA ARG A 67 -9.04 15.02 -14.50
C ARG A 67 -9.69 15.88 -15.58
N THR A 68 -10.68 15.32 -16.28
CA THR A 68 -11.46 16.08 -17.26
C THR A 68 -12.16 17.27 -16.58
N ARG A 69 -11.89 18.49 -17.05
CA ARG A 69 -12.56 19.71 -16.56
C ARG A 69 -14.08 19.60 -16.79
N ARG A 70 -14.86 19.57 -15.72
CA ARG A 70 -16.33 19.64 -15.76
C ARG A 70 -16.79 21.08 -15.46
N GLY A 71 -16.53 21.99 -16.39
CA GLY A 71 -17.03 23.37 -16.31
C GLY A 71 -17.49 23.84 -17.67
N GLY A 72 -18.80 24.10 -17.80
CA GLY A 72 -19.33 24.99 -18.81
C GLY A 72 -19.16 26.43 -18.36
#